data_AF-A0A2E7PR04-F1
#
_entry.id   AF-A0A2E7PR04-F1
#
_cell.length_a   1.000
_cell.length_b   1.000
_cell.length_c   1.000
_cell.angle_alpha   90.00
_cell.angle_beta   90.00
_cell.angle_gamma   90.00
#
_symmetry.space_group_name_H-M   'P 1'
#
loop_
_entity.id
_entity.type
_entity.pdbx_description
1 polymer ?
#
loop_
_entity_poly.entity_id
_entity_poly.type
_entity_poly.pdbx_seq_one_letter_code
_entity_poly.pdbx_strand_id
1 'polypeptide(L)'
;MAKRKFILALDQGTTSSRAIVFDSNSRIVAVGQREFPQIFPRPGWVEHDPEIIWKTQLATARQALRQANLTASDIAAIGITNQRETTVVWDRDTGKPIANAIVWQDRRTADFCDALKKDKADRLIRRLTGLELDAYFSATKINWLLKHTKGAKAKAKAGRLAFGTIDTWLLWKLTGGRAHKTDVSNASRTMLFNIRTGQWDDRLLELFNIPRSMMPEVANSSGLLTETSTLGGTIPVAGVAGDQQAALFGQCCHRSGMAKCTYGTGCFMLMHTGKKPMPSKNRLLTTVAWQIGGKMEYALEGSVFTAGAVVQWLRDQLGLIKSAPEIERLAKRVPDNGGVHFVPAFTGLGAPHWNPNARATISGLSRGTSDAHIAR
;
A
#
# COMPACT_ATOMS: atom_id res chain seq x y z
N MET A 1 25.70 -17.22 -23.68
CA MET A 1 24.98 -16.99 -22.40
C MET A 1 23.49 -17.05 -22.69
N ALA A 2 22.73 -17.88 -21.99
CA ALA A 2 21.29 -17.99 -22.19
C ALA A 2 20.63 -16.62 -21.92
N LYS A 3 19.86 -16.11 -22.90
CA LYS A 3 19.24 -14.79 -22.82
C LYS A 3 18.13 -14.87 -21.76
N ARG A 4 18.33 -14.23 -20.59
CA ARG A 4 17.27 -14.06 -19.58
C ARG A 4 16.13 -13.28 -20.23
N LYS A 5 14.94 -13.87 -20.34
CA LYS A 5 13.85 -13.35 -21.20
C LYS A 5 12.59 -12.94 -20.43
N PHE A 6 12.50 -13.25 -19.14
CA PHE A 6 11.27 -13.07 -18.38
C PHE A 6 11.44 -12.12 -17.20
N ILE A 7 10.38 -11.40 -16.84
CA ILE A 7 10.31 -10.56 -15.64
C ILE A 7 9.34 -11.21 -14.65
N LEU A 8 9.74 -11.29 -13.38
CA LEU A 8 8.86 -11.72 -12.30
C LEU A 8 8.39 -10.50 -11.51
N ALA A 9 7.10 -10.18 -11.58
CA ALA A 9 6.50 -9.15 -10.73
C ALA A 9 5.91 -9.79 -9.47
N LEU A 10 6.24 -9.24 -8.30
CA LEU A 10 5.66 -9.58 -7.01
C LEU A 10 4.71 -8.46 -6.62
N ASP A 11 3.43 -8.76 -6.48
CA ASP A 11 2.38 -7.81 -6.11
C ASP A 11 1.73 -8.24 -4.79
N GLN A 12 2.17 -7.61 -3.70
CA GLN A 12 1.70 -7.88 -2.35
C GLN A 12 0.50 -6.97 -2.05
N GLY A 13 -0.71 -7.42 -2.38
CA GLY A 13 -1.94 -6.67 -2.12
C GLY A 13 -2.44 -6.78 -0.68
N THR A 14 -3.53 -6.07 -0.38
CA THR A 14 -4.14 -6.07 0.97
C THR A 14 -4.83 -7.38 1.33
N THR A 15 -5.46 -8.05 0.36
CA THR A 15 -6.21 -9.30 0.60
C THR A 15 -5.52 -10.54 0.05
N SER A 16 -4.62 -10.38 -0.93
CA SER A 16 -3.89 -11.48 -1.54
C SER A 16 -2.50 -11.07 -2.01
N SER A 17 -1.59 -12.03 -2.00
CA SER A 17 -0.27 -11.91 -2.63
C SER A 17 -0.36 -12.50 -4.04
N ARG A 18 0.28 -11.86 -5.01
CA ARG A 18 0.34 -12.29 -6.40
C ARG A 18 1.78 -12.29 -6.90
N ALA A 19 2.08 -13.20 -7.82
CA ALA A 19 3.30 -13.17 -8.59
C ALA A 19 2.98 -13.47 -10.04
N ILE A 20 3.50 -12.65 -10.95
CA ILE A 20 3.20 -12.72 -12.37
C ILE A 20 4.49 -12.79 -13.16
N VAL A 21 4.59 -13.77 -14.06
CA VAL A 21 5.69 -13.87 -15.02
C VAL A 21 5.27 -13.19 -16.32
N PHE A 22 6.10 -12.26 -16.79
CA PHE A 22 5.93 -11.59 -18.07
C PHE A 22 7.02 -11.99 -19.06
N ASP A 23 6.66 -12.16 -20.33
CA ASP A 23 7.61 -12.32 -21.43
C ASP A 23 8.16 -10.95 -21.92
N SER A 24 9.05 -10.98 -22.92
CA SER A 24 9.64 -9.76 -23.51
C SER A 24 8.64 -8.87 -24.24
N ASN A 25 7.42 -9.34 -24.51
CA ASN A 25 6.33 -8.58 -25.11
C ASN A 25 5.31 -8.12 -24.06
N SER A 26 5.65 -8.21 -22.77
CA SER A 26 4.77 -7.87 -21.65
C SER A 26 3.49 -8.72 -21.58
N ARG A 27 3.49 -9.93 -22.16
CA ARG A 27 2.38 -10.88 -22.03
C ARG A 27 2.51 -11.67 -20.73
N ILE A 28 1.39 -11.91 -20.08
CA ILE A 28 1.32 -12.77 -18.89
C ILE A 28 1.55 -14.22 -19.32
N VAL A 29 2.59 -14.84 -18.77
CA VAL A 29 2.94 -16.25 -19.01
C VAL A 29 2.35 -17.15 -17.92
N ALA A 30 2.42 -16.71 -16.66
CA ALA A 30 1.88 -17.44 -15.52
C ALA A 30 1.54 -16.51 -14.36
N VAL A 31 0.59 -16.94 -13.51
CA VAL A 31 0.12 -16.20 -12.34
C VAL A 31 0.01 -17.13 -11.14
N GLY A 32 0.78 -16.84 -10.10
CA GLY A 32 0.56 -17.37 -8.76
C GLY A 32 -0.25 -16.37 -7.94
N GLN A 33 -1.31 -16.81 -7.27
CA GLN A 33 -2.11 -15.96 -6.38
C GLN A 33 -2.55 -16.74 -5.15
N ARG A 34 -2.48 -16.11 -3.97
CA ARG A 34 -2.97 -16.67 -2.70
C ARG A 34 -3.49 -15.57 -1.80
N GLU A 35 -4.68 -15.76 -1.26
CA GLU A 35 -5.21 -14.93 -0.18
C GLU A 35 -4.47 -15.18 1.13
N PHE A 36 -4.58 -14.22 2.06
CA PHE A 36 -4.09 -14.37 3.42
C PHE A 36 -5.05 -13.75 4.45
N PRO A 37 -5.05 -14.24 5.69
CA PRO A 37 -6.00 -13.82 6.71
C PRO A 37 -5.93 -12.31 7.00
N GLN A 38 -7.10 -11.70 7.15
CA GLN A 38 -7.26 -10.34 7.66
C GLN A 38 -7.52 -10.43 9.16
N ILE A 39 -6.76 -9.69 9.97
CA ILE A 39 -6.86 -9.75 11.42
C ILE A 39 -7.56 -8.47 11.91
N PHE A 40 -8.68 -8.63 12.63
CA PHE A 40 -9.47 -7.53 13.16
C PHE A 40 -9.58 -7.64 14.69
N PRO A 41 -8.55 -7.24 15.46
CA PRO A 41 -8.56 -7.43 16.92
C PRO A 41 -9.69 -6.65 17.62
N ARG A 42 -10.08 -5.51 17.04
CA ARG A 42 -11.13 -4.60 17.52
C ARG A 42 -11.77 -3.88 16.34
N PRO A 43 -13.00 -3.34 16.47
CA PRO A 43 -13.59 -2.49 15.44
C PRO A 43 -12.65 -1.35 15.02
N GLY A 44 -12.44 -1.19 13.71
CA GLY A 44 -11.54 -0.18 13.13
C GLY A 44 -10.05 -0.52 13.18
N TRP A 45 -9.66 -1.64 13.79
CA TRP A 45 -8.28 -2.13 13.80
C TRP A 45 -8.10 -3.20 12.73
N VAL A 46 -7.04 -3.07 11.94
CA VAL A 46 -6.73 -3.96 10.82
C VAL A 46 -5.25 -4.31 10.87
N GLU A 47 -4.97 -5.59 11.00
CA GLU A 47 -3.62 -6.14 11.14
C GLU A 47 -3.36 -7.26 10.14
N HIS A 48 -2.09 -7.44 9.78
CA HIS A 48 -1.60 -8.61 9.06
C HIS A 48 -0.42 -9.23 9.79
N ASP A 49 -0.28 -10.55 9.75
CA ASP A 49 0.95 -11.22 10.19
C ASP A 49 2.03 -11.05 9.11
N PRO A 50 3.17 -10.37 9.40
CA PRO A 50 4.23 -10.13 8.41
C PRO A 50 4.89 -11.42 7.89
N GLU A 51 4.95 -12.48 8.71
CA GLU A 51 5.50 -13.77 8.29
C GLU A 51 4.52 -14.50 7.36
N ILE A 52 3.21 -14.33 7.53
CA ILE A 52 2.22 -14.86 6.58
C ILE A 52 2.27 -14.09 5.25
N ILE A 53 2.44 -12.76 5.29
CA ILE A 53 2.69 -11.95 4.08
C ILE A 53 3.90 -12.52 3.32
N TRP A 54 5.02 -12.73 4.02
CA TRP A 54 6.22 -13.29 3.40
C TRP A 54 6.00 -14.68 2.82
N LYS A 55 5.45 -15.61 3.61
CA LYS A 55 5.21 -16.99 3.19
C LYS A 55 4.31 -17.07 1.96
N THR A 56 3.23 -16.28 1.91
CA THR A 56 2.31 -16.27 0.78
C THR A 56 2.92 -15.64 -0.46
N GLN A 57 3.68 -14.55 -0.32
CA GLN A 57 4.38 -13.94 -1.45
C GLN A 57 5.45 -14.87 -2.05
N LEU A 58 6.23 -15.55 -1.21
CA LEU A 58 7.21 -16.52 -1.68
C LEU A 58 6.54 -17.74 -2.34
N ALA A 59 5.43 -18.23 -1.78
CA ALA A 59 4.69 -19.35 -2.34
C ALA A 59 4.10 -19.04 -3.73
N THR A 60 3.58 -17.82 -3.92
CA THR A 60 3.02 -17.37 -5.20
C THR A 60 4.12 -17.18 -6.24
N ALA A 61 5.28 -16.61 -5.87
CA ALA A 61 6.45 -16.53 -6.74
C ALA A 61 6.87 -17.91 -7.26
N ARG A 62 7.02 -18.88 -6.34
CA ARG A 62 7.37 -20.27 -6.70
C ARG A 62 6.28 -20.94 -7.55
N GLN A 63 5.02 -20.64 -7.29
CA GLN A 63 3.89 -21.16 -8.09
C GLN A 63 3.94 -20.63 -9.53
N ALA A 64 4.13 -19.32 -9.72
CA ALA A 64 4.21 -18.72 -11.05
C ALA A 64 5.38 -19.28 -11.87
N LEU A 65 6.57 -19.44 -11.25
CA LEU A 65 7.73 -20.04 -11.91
C LEU A 65 7.48 -21.50 -12.31
N ARG A 66 6.91 -22.32 -11.42
CA ARG A 66 6.57 -23.72 -11.75
C ARG A 66 5.55 -23.82 -12.89
N GLN A 67 4.50 -23.00 -12.87
CA GLN A 67 3.48 -22.99 -13.93
C GLN A 67 4.03 -22.56 -15.28
N ALA A 68 5.00 -21.63 -15.30
CA ALA A 68 5.70 -21.22 -16.50
C ALA A 68 6.78 -22.22 -16.96
N ASN A 69 7.06 -23.28 -16.17
CA ASN A 69 8.20 -24.18 -16.35
C ASN A 69 9.55 -23.42 -16.44
N LEU A 70 9.72 -22.41 -15.56
CA LEU A 70 10.91 -21.56 -15.52
C LEU A 70 11.69 -21.75 -14.22
N THR A 71 12.98 -21.45 -14.31
CA THR A 71 13.92 -21.42 -13.19
C THR A 71 14.44 -20.00 -12.94
N ALA A 72 15.21 -19.81 -11.87
CA ALA A 72 15.84 -18.53 -11.58
C ALA A 72 16.74 -18.01 -12.73
N SER A 73 17.37 -18.91 -13.51
CA SER A 73 18.22 -18.51 -14.63
C SER A 73 17.47 -17.94 -15.83
N ASP A 74 16.15 -18.13 -15.90
CA ASP A 74 15.31 -17.59 -16.98
C ASP A 74 14.81 -16.16 -16.69
N ILE A 75 14.85 -15.76 -15.41
CA ILE A 75 14.34 -14.48 -14.91
C ILE A 75 15.42 -13.41 -15.04
N ALA A 76 15.14 -12.38 -15.84
CA ALA A 76 15.99 -11.23 -16.03
C ALA A 76 16.04 -10.34 -14.79
N ALA A 77 14.88 -10.10 -14.16
CA ALA A 77 14.77 -9.33 -12.93
C ALA A 77 13.45 -9.58 -12.19
N ILE A 78 13.43 -9.19 -10.92
CA ILE A 78 12.24 -9.08 -10.08
C ILE A 78 11.84 -7.61 -9.96
N GLY A 79 10.55 -7.34 -10.15
CA GLY A 79 9.89 -6.10 -9.73
C GLY A 79 9.01 -6.35 -8.51
N ILE A 80 9.00 -5.44 -7.54
CA ILE A 80 8.16 -5.52 -6.34
C ILE A 80 7.17 -4.36 -6.35
N THR A 81 5.92 -4.68 -6.09
CA THR A 81 4.89 -3.72 -5.75
C THR A 81 4.04 -4.22 -4.60
N ASN A 82 3.41 -3.30 -3.87
CA ASN A 82 2.83 -3.60 -2.59
C ASN A 82 1.72 -2.63 -2.21
N GLN A 83 0.80 -3.11 -1.36
CA GLN A 83 -0.10 -2.26 -0.60
C GLN A 83 0.72 -1.21 0.15
N ARG A 84 0.38 0.05 -0.06
CA ARG A 84 1.05 1.17 0.58
C ARG A 84 0.55 1.38 2.00
N GLU A 85 1.32 2.23 2.67
CA GLU A 85 1.30 2.66 4.07
C GLU A 85 1.49 1.56 5.13
N THR A 86 1.05 0.32 4.91
CA THR A 86 1.13 -0.78 5.89
C THR A 86 2.53 -0.90 6.50
N THR A 87 2.58 -0.86 7.83
CA THR A 87 3.81 -0.68 8.62
C THR A 87 4.25 -1.98 9.28
N VAL A 88 5.51 -2.36 9.08
CA VAL A 88 6.19 -3.45 9.79
C VAL A 88 7.37 -2.90 10.59
N VAL A 89 7.53 -3.38 11.82
CA VAL A 89 8.73 -3.14 12.65
C VAL A 89 9.28 -4.49 13.09
N TRP A 90 10.57 -4.70 12.91
CA TRP A 90 11.24 -5.96 13.27
C TRP A 90 12.58 -5.71 13.95
N ASP A 91 13.03 -6.73 14.67
CA ASP A 91 14.34 -6.78 15.31
C ASP A 91 15.39 -7.18 14.26
N ARG A 92 16.45 -6.37 14.11
CA ARG A 92 17.46 -6.53 13.06
C ARG A 92 18.25 -7.83 13.23
N ASP A 93 18.56 -8.20 14.46
CA ASP A 93 19.41 -9.35 14.79
C ASP A 93 18.67 -10.65 14.48
N THR A 94 17.40 -10.72 14.86
CA THR A 94 16.59 -11.94 14.71
C THR A 94 15.78 -12.00 13.42
N GLY A 95 15.58 -10.86 12.76
CA GLY A 95 14.68 -10.72 11.61
C GLY A 95 13.19 -10.92 11.95
N LYS A 96 12.83 -11.00 13.23
CA LYS A 96 11.46 -11.26 13.69
C LYS A 96 10.67 -9.97 13.88
N PRO A 97 9.42 -9.89 13.40
CA PRO A 97 8.52 -8.78 13.70
C PRO A 97 8.30 -8.64 15.21
N ILE A 98 8.21 -7.41 15.71
CA ILE A 98 7.93 -7.16 17.14
C ILE A 98 6.44 -7.28 17.47
N ALA A 99 5.58 -7.23 16.45
CA ALA A 99 4.12 -7.36 16.49
C ALA A 99 3.61 -7.60 15.05
N ASN A 100 2.29 -7.74 14.91
CA ASN A 100 1.65 -7.71 13.60
C ASN A 100 1.92 -6.38 12.86
N ALA A 101 1.86 -6.43 11.53
CA ALA A 101 1.82 -5.24 10.71
C ALA A 101 0.52 -4.46 10.96
N ILE A 102 0.62 -3.14 11.10
CA ILE A 102 -0.55 -2.27 11.16
C ILE A 102 -0.88 -1.83 9.74
N VAL A 103 -2.07 -2.21 9.27
CA VAL A 103 -2.50 -2.01 7.88
C VAL A 103 -2.91 -0.55 7.65
N TRP A 104 -2.86 -0.11 6.40
CA TRP A 104 -3.25 1.24 5.99
C TRP A 104 -4.70 1.62 6.38
N GLN A 105 -5.60 0.64 6.39
CA GLN A 105 -7.01 0.82 6.79
C GLN A 105 -7.20 1.06 8.29
N ASP A 106 -6.20 0.74 9.11
CA ASP A 106 -6.29 0.78 10.57
C ASP A 106 -6.47 2.21 11.10
N ARG A 107 -7.41 2.37 12.02
CA ARG A 107 -7.81 3.65 12.62
C ARG A 107 -7.29 3.88 14.04
N ARG A 108 -6.50 2.98 14.62
CA ARG A 108 -6.11 3.02 16.04
C ARG A 108 -5.33 4.26 16.44
N THR A 109 -4.74 4.96 15.47
CA THR A 109 -3.94 6.18 15.70
C THR A 109 -4.70 7.47 15.39
N ALA A 110 -6.02 7.41 15.17
CA ALA A 110 -6.84 8.59 14.85
C ALA A 110 -6.80 9.65 15.97
N ASP A 111 -6.97 9.26 17.23
CA ASP A 111 -6.94 10.20 18.37
C ASP A 111 -5.58 10.90 18.50
N PHE A 112 -4.50 10.18 18.20
CA PHE A 112 -3.16 10.77 18.18
C PHE A 112 -3.00 11.78 17.04
N CYS A 113 -3.58 11.51 15.86
CA CYS A 113 -3.62 12.49 14.78
C CYS A 113 -4.41 13.73 15.18
N ASP A 114 -5.54 13.58 15.88
CA ASP A 114 -6.37 14.69 16.30
C ASP A 114 -5.70 15.54 17.40
N ALA A 115 -4.92 14.92 18.30
CA ALA A 115 -4.05 15.64 19.22
C ALA A 115 -3.00 16.49 18.48
N LEU A 116 -2.29 15.91 17.51
CA LEU A 116 -1.28 16.61 16.71
C LEU A 116 -1.87 17.76 15.85
N LYS A 117 -3.14 17.66 15.42
CA LYS A 117 -3.84 18.75 14.73
C LYS A 117 -4.09 19.95 15.66
N LYS A 118 -4.40 19.71 16.95
CA LYS A 118 -4.56 20.80 17.93
C LYS A 118 -3.26 21.59 18.10
N ASP A 119 -2.12 20.92 17.96
CA ASP A 119 -0.79 21.52 17.99
C ASP A 119 -0.35 22.10 16.64
N LYS A 120 -1.24 22.15 15.64
CA LYS A 120 -1.01 22.72 14.28
C LYS A 120 0.12 22.04 13.50
N ALA A 121 0.42 20.77 13.81
CA ALA A 121 1.45 20.00 13.12
C ALA A 121 1.09 19.66 11.65
N ASP A 122 -0.21 19.70 11.32
CA ASP A 122 -0.77 19.44 9.99
C ASP A 122 -0.14 20.32 8.91
N ARG A 123 0.14 21.60 9.21
CA ARG A 123 0.76 22.53 8.25
C ARG A 123 2.19 22.12 7.90
N LEU A 124 2.97 21.71 8.90
CA LEU A 124 4.33 21.23 8.70
C LEU A 124 4.32 19.96 7.86
N ILE A 125 3.48 18.99 8.24
CA ILE A 125 3.34 17.71 7.55
C ILE A 125 2.96 17.92 6.09
N ARG A 126 1.90 18.69 5.79
CA ARG A 126 1.45 18.92 4.41
C ARG A 126 2.52 19.62 3.58
N ARG A 127 3.25 20.58 4.17
CA ARG A 127 4.32 21.31 3.47
C ARG A 127 5.48 20.39 3.05
N LEU A 128 5.88 19.47 3.94
CA LEU A 128 7.05 18.61 3.74
C LEU A 128 6.73 17.34 2.96
N THR A 129 5.56 16.75 3.21
CA THR A 129 5.19 15.41 2.71
C THR A 129 4.15 15.45 1.60
N GLY A 130 3.39 16.55 1.48
CA GLY A 130 2.22 16.61 0.58
C GLY A 130 0.99 15.86 1.08
N LEU A 131 1.05 15.29 2.29
CA LEU A 131 0.00 14.47 2.89
C LEU A 131 -0.87 15.23 3.90
N GLU A 132 -2.05 14.68 4.19
CA GLU A 132 -2.84 15.08 5.35
C GLU A 132 -2.32 14.40 6.64
N LEU A 133 -2.62 14.98 7.80
CA LEU A 133 -2.43 14.32 9.09
C LEU A 133 -3.61 13.38 9.37
N ASP A 134 -3.41 12.09 9.09
CA ASP A 134 -4.41 11.04 9.29
C ASP A 134 -3.76 9.68 9.64
N ALA A 135 -4.53 8.80 10.30
CA ALA A 135 -4.06 7.46 10.69
C ALA A 135 -3.77 6.53 9.50
N TYR A 136 -4.12 6.94 8.27
CA TYR A 136 -3.79 6.23 7.04
C TYR A 136 -2.28 5.99 6.90
N PHE A 137 -1.44 6.97 7.23
CA PHE A 137 0.01 6.95 6.93
C PHE A 137 0.89 6.30 8.02
N SER A 138 2.08 5.84 7.63
CA SER A 138 2.92 4.96 8.44
C SER A 138 3.46 5.57 9.74
N ALA A 139 3.75 6.88 9.78
CA ALA A 139 4.44 7.53 10.90
C ALA A 139 3.75 7.28 12.25
N THR A 140 2.42 7.44 12.30
CA THR A 140 1.66 7.25 13.53
C THR A 140 1.60 5.78 13.93
N LYS A 141 1.59 4.86 12.97
CA LYS A 141 1.63 3.41 13.20
C LYS A 141 2.97 2.98 13.81
N ILE A 142 4.09 3.54 13.35
CA ILE A 142 5.42 3.29 13.95
C ILE A 142 5.45 3.79 15.39
N ASN A 143 5.01 5.04 15.63
CA ASN A 143 4.93 5.60 16.98
C ASN A 143 4.09 4.69 17.92
N TRP A 144 2.94 4.22 17.42
CA TRP A 144 2.06 3.33 18.17
C TRP A 144 2.76 2.02 18.55
N LEU A 145 3.44 1.36 17.62
CA LEU A 145 4.20 0.12 17.88
C LEU A 145 5.30 0.34 18.91
N LEU A 146 6.08 1.42 18.79
CA LEU A 146 7.14 1.74 19.74
C LEU A 146 6.61 2.00 21.16
N LYS A 147 5.42 2.58 21.28
CA LYS A 147 4.77 2.89 22.55
C LYS A 147 4.10 1.68 23.20
N HIS A 148 3.48 0.80 22.42
CA HIS A 148 2.62 -0.27 22.93
C HIS A 148 3.27 -1.66 22.92
N THR A 149 4.43 -1.84 22.28
CA THR A 149 5.18 -3.09 22.34
C THR A 149 6.27 -3.03 23.43
N LYS A 150 6.22 -3.97 24.38
CA LYS A 150 7.15 -4.03 25.52
C LYS A 150 8.61 -4.01 25.06
N GLY A 151 9.39 -3.05 25.54
CA GLY A 151 10.82 -2.89 25.23
C GLY A 151 11.15 -2.31 23.85
N ALA A 152 10.16 -2.07 22.98
CA ALA A 152 10.39 -1.60 21.62
C ALA A 152 11.07 -0.23 21.56
N LYS A 153 10.63 0.74 22.38
CA LYS A 153 11.24 2.08 22.45
C LYS A 153 12.73 2.04 22.79
N ALA A 154 13.14 1.21 23.75
CA ALA A 154 14.54 1.08 24.14
C ALA A 154 15.37 0.43 23.03
N LYS A 155 14.86 -0.66 22.42
CA LYS A 155 15.52 -1.31 21.28
C LYS A 155 15.66 -0.39 20.07
N ALA A 156 14.64 0.40 19.76
CA ALA A 156 14.68 1.39 18.68
C ALA A 156 15.77 2.44 18.90
N LYS A 157 15.85 3.01 20.12
CA LYS A 157 16.90 3.97 20.48
C LYS A 157 18.31 3.36 20.40
N ALA A 158 18.44 2.08 20.71
CA ALA A 158 19.69 1.32 20.56
C ALA A 158 20.00 0.90 19.11
N GLY A 159 19.19 1.32 18.12
CA GLY A 159 19.41 0.96 16.71
C GLY A 159 19.09 -0.49 16.34
N ARG A 160 18.48 -1.26 17.25
CA ARG A 160 18.21 -2.71 17.06
C ARG A 160 16.92 -3.00 16.31
N LEU A 161 16.06 -2.01 16.13
CA LEU A 161 14.83 -2.15 15.35
C LEU A 161 14.98 -1.52 13.97
N ALA A 162 14.35 -2.14 12.98
CA ALA A 162 14.16 -1.60 11.65
C ALA A 162 12.66 -1.39 11.39
N PHE A 163 12.36 -0.34 10.63
CA PHE A 163 11.05 -0.08 10.07
C PHE A 163 11.07 -0.34 8.56
N GLY A 164 9.93 -0.76 8.04
CA GLY A 164 9.67 -0.82 6.61
C GLY A 164 8.19 -0.81 6.29
N THR A 165 7.86 -0.22 5.15
CA THR A 165 6.65 -0.62 4.40
C THR A 165 6.85 -2.01 3.81
N ILE A 166 5.81 -2.57 3.19
CA ILE A 166 5.83 -3.96 2.72
C ILE A 166 6.95 -4.24 1.71
N ASP A 167 7.27 -3.32 0.80
CA ASP A 167 8.41 -3.44 -0.12
C ASP A 167 9.73 -3.65 0.64
N THR A 168 9.97 -2.87 1.69
CA THR A 168 11.18 -2.97 2.51
C THR A 168 11.22 -4.31 3.23
N TRP A 169 10.08 -4.77 3.76
CA TRP A 169 9.97 -6.09 4.39
C TRP A 169 10.28 -7.22 3.39
N LEU A 170 9.72 -7.16 2.18
CA LEU A 170 9.98 -8.16 1.15
C LEU A 170 11.44 -8.15 0.70
N LEU A 171 12.05 -6.97 0.49
CA LEU A 171 13.48 -6.84 0.18
C LEU A 171 14.36 -7.43 1.28
N TRP A 172 14.03 -7.15 2.54
CA TRP A 172 14.73 -7.70 3.70
C TRP A 172 14.68 -9.24 3.69
N LYS A 173 13.49 -9.83 3.49
CA LYS A 173 13.31 -11.29 3.48
C LYS A 173 13.94 -11.96 2.26
N LEU A 174 13.84 -11.36 1.07
CA LEU A 174 14.45 -11.87 -0.16
C LEU A 174 15.98 -11.88 -0.09
N THR A 175 16.58 -11.03 0.74
CA THR A 175 18.04 -10.88 0.82
C THR A 175 18.66 -11.50 2.06
N GLY A 176 17.85 -12.09 2.94
CA GLY A 176 18.31 -12.61 4.23
C GLY A 176 18.83 -11.50 5.16
N GLY A 177 18.22 -10.31 5.11
CA GLY A 177 18.58 -9.16 5.95
C GLY A 177 19.66 -8.24 5.39
N ARG A 178 20.19 -8.51 4.19
CA ARG A 178 21.24 -7.66 3.60
C ARG A 178 20.72 -6.34 3.03
N ALA A 179 19.46 -6.27 2.61
CA ALA A 179 18.88 -5.06 2.02
C ALA A 179 17.76 -4.47 2.90
N HIS A 180 18.08 -3.37 3.60
CA HIS A 180 17.10 -2.52 4.28
C HIS A 180 16.85 -1.27 3.42
N LYS A 181 16.08 -1.44 2.34
CA LYS A 181 15.83 -0.40 1.33
C LYS A 181 14.34 -0.22 1.04
N THR A 182 13.94 0.97 0.59
CA THR A 182 12.62 1.30 0.05
C THR A 182 12.77 2.16 -1.20
N ASP A 183 11.72 2.31 -2.01
CA ASP A 183 11.72 3.30 -3.08
C ASP A 183 11.07 4.63 -2.66
N VAL A 184 11.27 5.67 -3.47
CA VAL A 184 10.71 7.00 -3.19
C VAL A 184 9.18 7.05 -3.16
N SER A 185 8.50 6.19 -3.92
CA SER A 185 7.04 6.18 -3.95
C SER A 185 6.49 5.66 -2.62
N ASN A 186 6.99 4.52 -2.11
CA ASN A 186 6.66 4.02 -0.77
C ASN A 186 7.11 4.98 0.33
N ALA A 187 8.34 5.49 0.28
CA ALA A 187 8.86 6.44 1.27
C ALA A 187 7.95 7.68 1.39
N SER A 188 7.46 8.23 0.27
CA SER A 188 6.57 9.39 0.26
C SER A 188 5.23 9.17 0.96
N ARG A 189 4.83 7.91 1.21
CA ARG A 189 3.57 7.54 1.90
C ARG A 189 3.73 7.36 3.40
N THR A 190 4.95 7.47 3.90
CA THR A 190 5.23 7.23 5.33
C THR A 190 4.84 8.39 6.23
N MET A 191 4.66 9.60 5.68
CA MET A 191 4.58 10.86 6.45
C MET A 191 5.88 11.22 7.21
N LEU A 192 7.01 10.59 6.85
CA LEU A 192 8.35 10.88 7.40
C LEU A 192 9.35 11.35 6.34
N PHE A 193 8.98 11.23 5.06
CA PHE A 193 9.82 11.57 3.92
C PHE A 193 9.46 12.93 3.36
N ASN A 194 10.46 13.80 3.21
CA ASN A 194 10.30 15.10 2.58
C ASN A 194 10.38 14.94 1.06
N ILE A 195 9.23 15.11 0.41
CA ILE A 195 9.09 14.87 -1.04
C ILE A 195 9.83 15.91 -1.89
N ARG A 196 10.30 17.01 -1.30
CA ARG A 196 11.05 18.07 -2.00
C ARG A 196 12.55 17.82 -1.97
N THR A 197 13.06 17.37 -0.82
CA THR A 197 14.50 17.09 -0.65
C THR A 197 14.85 15.65 -1.04
N GLY A 198 13.86 14.75 -1.07
CA GLY A 198 14.07 13.34 -1.35
C GLY A 198 14.74 12.59 -0.19
N GLN A 199 14.52 13.04 1.05
CA GLN A 199 15.16 12.47 2.25
C GLN A 199 14.17 12.31 3.41
N TRP A 200 14.49 11.42 4.34
CA TRP A 200 13.84 11.39 5.66
C TRP A 200 14.02 12.73 6.37
N ASP A 201 12.95 13.33 6.89
CA ASP A 201 12.98 14.66 7.53
C ASP A 201 13.10 14.53 9.05
N ASP A 202 14.19 15.04 9.61
CA ASP A 202 14.48 14.91 11.04
C ASP A 202 13.44 15.59 11.93
N ARG A 203 12.78 16.65 11.45
CA ARG A 203 11.69 17.31 12.20
C ARG A 203 10.46 16.43 12.30
N LEU A 204 10.15 15.66 11.25
CA LEU A 204 9.04 14.70 11.27
C LEU A 204 9.40 13.51 12.16
N LEU A 205 10.63 13.00 12.06
CA LEU A 205 11.13 11.94 12.94
C LEU A 205 11.06 12.34 14.42
N GLU A 206 11.46 13.56 14.76
CA GLU A 206 11.34 14.12 16.11
C GLU A 206 9.88 14.25 16.54
N LEU A 207 9.02 14.84 15.70
CA LEU A 207 7.58 15.00 15.95
C LEU A 207 6.89 13.67 16.32
N PHE A 208 7.25 12.58 15.62
CA PHE A 208 6.70 11.26 15.88
C PHE A 208 7.53 10.43 16.87
N ASN A 209 8.62 10.98 17.41
CA ASN A 209 9.56 10.31 18.32
C ASN A 209 10.08 8.96 17.76
N ILE A 210 10.59 9.00 16.52
CA ILE A 210 11.11 7.85 15.77
C ILE A 210 12.62 8.04 15.52
N PRO A 211 13.48 7.13 15.98
CA PRO A 211 14.92 7.20 15.68
C PRO A 211 15.21 7.04 14.19
N ARG A 212 16.07 7.90 13.65
CA ARG A 212 16.52 7.84 12.23
C ARG A 212 17.15 6.48 11.87
N SER A 213 17.79 5.82 12.83
CA SER A 213 18.39 4.48 12.68
C SER A 213 17.39 3.39 12.28
N MET A 214 16.08 3.62 12.44
CA MET A 214 15.04 2.69 11.98
C MET A 214 14.74 2.80 10.48
N MET A 215 15.12 3.91 9.83
CA MET A 215 14.68 4.20 8.47
C MET A 215 15.50 3.42 7.42
N PRO A 216 14.86 2.86 6.37
CA PRO A 216 15.57 2.22 5.27
C PRO A 216 16.31 3.25 4.38
N GLU A 217 17.30 2.78 3.64
CA GLU A 217 17.88 3.53 2.51
C GLU A 217 16.79 3.76 1.45
N VAL A 218 16.65 4.98 0.96
CA VAL A 218 15.70 5.31 -0.12
C VAL A 218 16.42 5.23 -1.46
N ALA A 219 15.95 4.34 -2.33
CA ALA A 219 16.51 4.06 -3.65
C ALA A 219 15.59 4.55 -4.79
N ASN A 220 16.14 4.54 -6.00
CA ASN A 220 15.34 4.75 -7.22
C ASN A 220 14.27 3.65 -7.35
N SER A 221 13.13 4.00 -7.93
CA SER A 221 12.05 3.05 -8.23
C SER A 221 12.43 2.07 -9.35
N SER A 222 13.41 2.43 -10.20
CA SER A 222 13.95 1.56 -11.27
C SER A 222 15.47 1.65 -11.34
N GLY A 223 16.12 0.49 -11.37
CA GLY A 223 17.58 0.31 -11.32
C GLY A 223 17.93 -0.91 -10.47
N LEU A 224 19.18 -1.37 -10.46
CA LEU A 224 19.55 -2.49 -9.58
C LEU A 224 19.49 -2.05 -8.10
N LEU A 225 18.58 -2.63 -7.31
CA LEU A 225 18.49 -2.36 -5.87
C LEU A 225 19.29 -3.38 -5.07
N THR A 226 19.16 -4.66 -5.40
CA THR A 226 19.80 -5.79 -4.71
C THR A 226 19.68 -7.08 -5.53
N GLU A 227 20.16 -8.20 -4.99
CA GLU A 227 20.04 -9.53 -5.58
C GLU A 227 19.55 -10.54 -4.53
N THR A 228 18.68 -11.45 -4.96
CA THR A 228 18.14 -12.54 -4.13
C THR A 228 18.55 -13.90 -4.68
N SER A 229 18.79 -14.86 -3.78
CA SER A 229 18.99 -16.27 -4.10
C SER A 229 17.84 -17.17 -3.63
N THR A 230 16.77 -16.59 -3.05
CA THR A 230 15.68 -17.32 -2.37
C THR A 230 14.84 -18.21 -3.31
N LEU A 231 14.97 -18.01 -4.62
CA LEU A 231 14.26 -18.74 -5.68
C LEU A 231 15.13 -19.79 -6.39
N GLY A 232 16.26 -20.20 -5.79
CA GLY A 232 17.11 -21.28 -6.31
C GLY A 232 18.19 -20.82 -7.30
N GLY A 233 18.51 -19.53 -7.32
CA GLY A 233 19.56 -18.91 -8.13
C GLY A 233 19.55 -17.39 -7.95
N THR A 234 20.63 -16.72 -8.34
CA THR A 234 20.77 -15.27 -8.17
C THR A 234 19.94 -14.50 -9.21
N ILE A 235 18.96 -13.73 -8.74
CA ILE A 235 18.10 -12.88 -9.55
C ILE A 235 18.22 -11.43 -9.05
N PRO A 236 18.44 -10.44 -9.94
CA PRO A 236 18.43 -9.04 -9.54
C PRO A 236 17.02 -8.58 -9.21
N VAL A 237 16.86 -7.84 -8.12
CA VAL A 237 15.66 -7.06 -7.81
C VAL A 237 15.91 -5.64 -8.30
N ALA A 238 15.16 -5.23 -9.34
CA ALA A 238 15.50 -4.06 -10.14
C ALA A 238 14.36 -3.04 -10.33
N GLY A 239 13.23 -3.26 -9.66
CA GLY A 239 12.11 -2.32 -9.67
C GLY A 239 11.32 -2.42 -8.38
N VAL A 240 10.97 -1.28 -7.79
CA VAL A 240 10.14 -1.18 -6.60
C VAL A 240 9.25 0.06 -6.73
N ALA A 241 7.95 -0.11 -6.54
CA ALA A 241 7.02 1.01 -6.44
C ALA A 241 5.79 0.58 -5.63
N GLY A 242 5.19 1.50 -4.89
CA GLY A 242 3.90 1.24 -4.27
C GLY A 242 2.83 0.98 -5.33
N ASP A 243 1.86 0.11 -5.01
CA ASP A 243 0.86 -0.45 -5.94
C ASP A 243 0.19 0.57 -6.87
N GLN A 244 -0.23 1.70 -6.33
CA GLN A 244 -0.95 2.70 -7.12
C GLN A 244 -0.04 3.46 -8.07
N GLN A 245 1.21 3.72 -7.68
CA GLN A 245 2.23 4.32 -8.55
C GLN A 245 2.70 3.31 -9.62
N ALA A 246 2.86 2.04 -9.25
CA ALA A 246 3.13 0.98 -10.21
C ALA A 246 2.00 0.87 -11.26
N ALA A 247 0.74 0.97 -10.83
CA ALA A 247 -0.41 1.01 -11.74
C ALA A 247 -0.43 2.27 -12.63
N LEU A 248 -0.05 3.44 -12.10
CA LEU A 248 0.12 4.66 -12.91
C LEU A 248 1.18 4.46 -13.99
N PHE A 249 2.31 3.86 -13.64
CA PHE A 249 3.39 3.55 -14.58
C PHE A 249 2.96 2.51 -15.63
N GLY A 250 2.28 1.44 -15.20
CA GLY A 250 1.78 0.38 -16.07
C GLY A 250 0.66 0.81 -17.01
N GLN A 251 -0.09 1.87 -16.66
CA GLN A 251 -1.05 2.54 -17.55
C GLN A 251 -0.38 3.54 -18.52
N CYS A 252 0.95 3.50 -18.65
CA CYS A 252 1.74 4.37 -19.51
C CYS A 252 1.51 5.88 -19.25
N CYS A 253 1.15 6.26 -18.03
CA CYS A 253 0.89 7.65 -17.64
C CYS A 253 2.19 8.43 -17.38
N HIS A 254 3.09 8.47 -18.37
CA HIS A 254 4.46 9.01 -18.25
C HIS A 254 4.55 10.51 -18.60
N ARG A 255 3.44 11.14 -18.98
CA ARG A 255 3.36 12.58 -19.29
C ARG A 255 2.49 13.30 -18.28
N SER A 256 2.86 14.54 -17.95
CA SER A 256 2.08 15.36 -17.01
C SER A 256 0.65 15.51 -17.50
N GLY A 257 -0.32 15.40 -16.60
CA GLY A 257 -1.75 15.44 -16.87
C GLY A 257 -2.39 14.09 -17.21
N MET A 258 -1.60 13.04 -17.50
CA MET A 258 -2.16 11.70 -17.65
C MET A 258 -2.61 11.15 -16.30
N ALA A 259 -3.79 10.53 -16.28
CA ALA A 259 -4.39 10.02 -15.06
C ALA A 259 -4.97 8.62 -15.25
N LYS A 260 -5.06 7.89 -14.15
CA LYS A 260 -5.73 6.59 -14.06
C LYS A 260 -6.58 6.54 -12.80
N CYS A 261 -7.52 5.60 -12.79
CA CYS A 261 -8.27 5.22 -11.62
C CYS A 261 -8.23 3.70 -11.46
N THR A 262 -7.81 3.21 -10.29
CA THR A 262 -7.77 1.77 -10.00
C THR A 262 -8.91 1.42 -9.05
N TYR A 263 -9.77 0.49 -9.48
CA TYR A 263 -10.86 -0.06 -8.69
C TYR A 263 -10.44 -1.40 -8.09
N GLY A 264 -10.15 -1.41 -6.79
CA GLY A 264 -9.83 -2.60 -6.01
C GLY A 264 -10.59 -2.59 -4.68
N THR A 265 -9.96 -3.02 -3.58
CA THR A 265 -10.52 -2.89 -2.22
C THR A 265 -10.96 -1.46 -1.94
N GLY A 266 -10.08 -0.49 -2.23
CA GLY A 266 -10.38 0.93 -2.34
C GLY A 266 -10.36 1.41 -3.80
N CYS A 267 -10.59 2.69 -4.02
CA CYS A 267 -10.49 3.34 -5.32
C CYS A 267 -9.47 4.47 -5.25
N PHE A 268 -8.47 4.44 -6.15
CA PHE A 268 -7.35 5.38 -6.13
C PHE A 268 -7.17 6.02 -7.49
N MET A 269 -7.44 7.31 -7.55
CA MET A 269 -7.20 8.14 -8.72
C MET A 269 -5.85 8.82 -8.60
N LEU A 270 -4.97 8.60 -9.57
CA LEU A 270 -3.66 9.24 -9.63
C LEU A 270 -3.52 9.99 -10.95
N MET A 271 -2.98 11.21 -10.88
CA MET A 271 -2.60 12.01 -12.04
C MET A 271 -1.12 12.34 -11.95
N HIS A 272 -0.36 12.02 -12.99
CA HIS A 272 1.06 12.37 -13.08
C HIS A 272 1.21 13.88 -13.24
N THR A 273 2.11 14.51 -12.47
CA THR A 273 2.34 15.97 -12.49
C THR A 273 3.77 16.35 -12.93
N GLY A 274 4.54 15.39 -13.42
CA GLY A 274 5.92 15.60 -13.87
C GLY A 274 6.88 15.91 -12.72
N LYS A 275 7.88 16.75 -12.98
CA LYS A 275 9.06 16.96 -12.12
C LYS A 275 8.87 17.94 -10.95
N LYS A 276 7.70 18.56 -10.82
CA LYS A 276 7.44 19.52 -9.75
C LYS A 276 6.28 19.02 -8.89
N PRO A 277 6.43 19.01 -7.55
CA PRO A 277 5.32 18.67 -6.67
C PRO A 277 4.23 19.71 -6.81
N MET A 278 3.00 19.27 -7.06
CA MET A 278 1.83 20.14 -7.22
C MET A 278 0.97 20.08 -5.95
N PRO A 279 0.98 21.11 -5.09
CA PRO A 279 0.10 21.19 -3.93
C PRO A 279 -1.37 21.22 -4.35
N SER A 280 -2.20 20.45 -3.67
CA SER A 280 -3.64 20.45 -3.91
C SER A 280 -4.33 21.66 -3.29
N LYS A 281 -5.27 22.26 -4.03
CA LYS A 281 -6.25 23.24 -3.51
C LYS A 281 -7.57 22.60 -3.09
N ASN A 282 -7.75 21.30 -3.35
CA ASN A 282 -9.00 20.55 -3.13
C ASN A 282 -8.77 19.30 -2.26
N ARG A 283 -7.83 19.39 -1.32
CA ARG A 283 -7.49 18.33 -0.33
C ARG A 283 -7.12 16.95 -0.91
N LEU A 284 -6.75 16.86 -2.19
CA LEU A 284 -5.94 15.75 -2.73
C LEU A 284 -4.54 15.69 -2.10
N LEU A 285 -3.90 14.52 -2.18
CA LEU A 285 -2.52 14.31 -1.73
C LEU A 285 -1.53 14.66 -2.85
N THR A 286 -0.43 15.31 -2.50
CA THR A 286 0.75 15.41 -3.36
C THR A 286 1.72 14.30 -2.97
N THR A 287 2.11 13.45 -3.91
CA THR A 287 2.95 12.28 -3.64
C THR A 287 4.03 12.12 -4.70
N VAL A 288 5.02 11.29 -4.44
CA VAL A 288 6.04 10.92 -5.44
C VAL A 288 5.48 9.79 -6.30
N ALA A 289 5.58 9.94 -7.63
CA ALA A 289 5.20 8.90 -8.58
C ALA A 289 6.31 7.84 -8.67
N TRP A 290 7.52 8.27 -8.99
CA TRP A 290 8.70 7.40 -9.09
C TRP A 290 9.98 8.23 -9.14
N GLN A 291 11.13 7.57 -9.00
CA GLN A 291 12.43 8.12 -9.37
C GLN A 291 13.17 7.15 -10.29
N ILE A 292 13.55 7.62 -11.48
CA ILE A 292 14.25 6.82 -12.48
C ILE A 292 15.49 7.60 -12.93
N GLY A 293 16.67 6.99 -12.85
CA GLY A 293 17.94 7.64 -13.19
C GLY A 293 18.16 8.94 -12.40
N GLY A 294 17.81 8.95 -11.11
CA GLY A 294 17.92 10.12 -10.23
C GLY A 294 16.86 11.20 -10.43
N LYS A 295 15.97 11.10 -11.43
CA LYS A 295 14.94 12.10 -11.73
C LYS A 295 13.64 11.75 -11.00
N MET A 296 13.28 12.55 -10.00
CA MET A 296 12.06 12.38 -9.22
C MET A 296 10.87 13.02 -9.96
N GLU A 297 9.77 12.28 -10.04
CA GLU A 297 8.50 12.74 -10.61
C GLU A 297 7.36 12.54 -9.61
N TYR A 298 6.28 13.32 -9.78
CA TYR A 298 5.23 13.49 -8.79
C TYR A 298 3.85 13.13 -9.33
N ALA A 299 2.92 12.91 -8.41
CA ALA A 299 1.52 12.71 -8.72
C ALA A 299 0.62 13.46 -7.73
N LEU A 300 -0.59 13.77 -8.19
CA LEU A 300 -1.73 14.06 -7.34
C LEU A 300 -2.56 12.79 -7.15
N GLU A 301 -3.01 12.55 -5.92
CA GLU A 301 -3.76 11.35 -5.57
C GLU A 301 -5.06 11.72 -4.83
N GLY A 302 -6.17 11.13 -5.30
CA GLY A 302 -7.43 11.02 -4.56
C GLY A 302 -7.61 9.58 -4.07
N SER A 303 -7.77 9.41 -2.76
CA SER A 303 -7.87 8.11 -2.12
C SER A 303 -9.28 7.89 -1.57
N VAL A 304 -9.98 6.88 -2.09
CA VAL A 304 -11.28 6.40 -1.61
C VAL A 304 -11.05 5.07 -0.91
N PHE A 305 -11.28 5.01 0.41
CA PHE A 305 -10.91 3.84 1.21
C PHE A 305 -11.76 2.60 0.94
N THR A 306 -13.02 2.79 0.54
CA THR A 306 -13.97 1.69 0.28
C THR A 306 -14.50 1.78 -1.14
N ALA A 307 -14.19 0.79 -1.96
CA ALA A 307 -14.82 0.56 -3.26
C ALA A 307 -15.26 -0.91 -3.35
N GLY A 308 -14.43 -1.82 -3.86
CA GLY A 308 -14.76 -3.26 -3.93
C GLY A 308 -15.00 -3.92 -2.57
N ALA A 309 -14.48 -3.34 -1.49
CA ALA A 309 -14.80 -3.79 -0.13
C ALA A 309 -16.30 -3.69 0.21
N VAL A 310 -17.07 -2.79 -0.42
CA VAL A 310 -18.53 -2.74 -0.24
C VAL A 310 -19.19 -3.99 -0.80
N VAL A 311 -18.73 -4.48 -1.96
CA VAL A 311 -19.24 -5.70 -2.60
C VAL A 311 -18.92 -6.91 -1.72
N GLN A 312 -17.71 -6.97 -1.16
CA GLN A 312 -17.34 -7.99 -0.19
C GLN A 312 -18.22 -7.95 1.07
N TRP A 313 -18.50 -6.77 1.60
CA TRP A 313 -19.39 -6.61 2.76
C TRP A 313 -20.83 -7.07 2.45
N LEU A 314 -21.38 -6.73 1.28
CA LEU A 314 -22.70 -7.20 0.85
C LEU A 314 -22.76 -8.72 0.70
N ARG A 315 -21.66 -9.36 0.29
CA ARG A 315 -21.52 -10.82 0.19
C ARG A 315 -21.39 -11.47 1.56
N ASP A 316 -20.41 -11.05 2.34
CA ASP A 316 -19.95 -11.77 3.53
C ASP A 316 -20.75 -11.44 4.79
N GLN A 317 -21.28 -10.21 4.88
CA GLN A 317 -21.96 -9.73 6.08
C GLN A 317 -23.47 -9.63 5.91
N LEU A 318 -23.96 -9.12 4.77
CA LEU A 318 -25.41 -9.04 4.51
C LEU A 318 -25.98 -10.25 3.76
N GLY A 319 -25.14 -11.06 3.10
CA GLY A 319 -25.59 -12.23 2.35
C GLY A 319 -26.45 -11.90 1.13
N LEU A 320 -26.42 -10.67 0.59
CA LEU A 320 -27.23 -10.27 -0.57
C LEU A 320 -26.78 -10.91 -1.88
N ILE A 321 -25.51 -11.31 -1.95
CA ILE A 321 -24.89 -11.96 -3.10
C ILE A 321 -24.03 -13.13 -2.61
N LYS A 322 -23.88 -14.18 -3.43
CA LYS A 322 -23.03 -15.34 -3.10
C LYS A 322 -21.59 -15.17 -3.61
N SER A 323 -21.41 -14.34 -4.64
CA SER A 323 -20.11 -14.06 -5.23
C SER A 323 -20.02 -12.60 -5.68
N ALA A 324 -18.82 -12.04 -5.73
CA ALA A 324 -18.64 -10.63 -6.11
C ALA A 324 -19.21 -10.29 -7.51
N PRO A 325 -19.09 -11.13 -8.55
CA PRO A 325 -19.68 -10.84 -9.86
C PRO A 325 -21.22 -10.79 -9.88
N GLU A 326 -21.91 -11.37 -8.89
CA GLU A 326 -23.37 -11.32 -8.82
C GLU A 326 -23.92 -9.92 -8.59
N ILE A 327 -23.13 -9.00 -8.01
CA ILE A 327 -23.58 -7.63 -7.71
C ILE A 327 -24.10 -6.92 -8.97
N GLU A 328 -23.44 -7.11 -10.11
CA GLU A 328 -23.83 -6.45 -11.36
C GLU A 328 -25.18 -6.98 -11.87
N ARG A 329 -25.40 -8.30 -11.77
CA ARG A 329 -26.69 -8.90 -12.14
C ARG A 329 -27.81 -8.46 -11.22
N LEU A 330 -27.53 -8.34 -9.91
CA LEU A 330 -28.50 -7.88 -8.92
C LEU A 330 -28.87 -6.41 -9.15
N ALA A 331 -27.88 -5.53 -9.31
CA ALA A 331 -28.08 -4.10 -9.58
C ALA A 331 -28.88 -3.85 -10.89
N LYS A 332 -28.68 -4.69 -11.92
CA LYS A 332 -29.38 -4.59 -13.21
C LYS A 332 -30.86 -5.00 -13.17
N ARG A 333 -31.37 -5.55 -12.06
CA ARG A 333 -32.80 -5.87 -11.91
C ARG A 333 -33.68 -4.63 -11.73
N VAL A 334 -33.07 -3.48 -11.42
CA VAL A 334 -33.76 -2.19 -11.27
C VAL A 334 -33.16 -1.17 -12.25
N PRO A 335 -33.98 -0.24 -12.79
CA PRO A 335 -33.54 0.75 -13.77
C PRO A 335 -32.71 1.89 -13.15
N ASP A 336 -32.92 2.18 -11.87
CA ASP A 336 -32.25 3.25 -11.10
C ASP A 336 -32.05 2.83 -9.63
N ASN A 337 -31.61 3.75 -8.78
CA ASN A 337 -31.38 3.51 -7.35
C ASN A 337 -32.64 3.63 -6.49
N GLY A 338 -33.80 3.97 -7.05
CA GLY A 338 -35.06 4.11 -6.31
C GLY A 338 -35.02 5.18 -5.20
N GLY A 339 -34.15 6.19 -5.33
CA GLY A 339 -33.89 7.20 -4.30
C GLY A 339 -32.90 6.77 -3.21
N VAL A 340 -32.47 5.50 -3.21
CA VAL A 340 -31.50 4.97 -2.25
C VAL A 340 -30.12 5.54 -2.52
N HIS A 341 -29.46 5.97 -1.44
CA HIS A 341 -28.04 6.33 -1.47
C HIS A 341 -27.29 5.51 -0.43
N PHE A 342 -26.19 4.89 -0.85
CA PHE A 342 -25.26 4.22 0.05
C PHE A 342 -23.92 4.96 0.09
N VAL A 343 -23.58 5.52 1.25
CA VAL A 343 -22.27 6.09 1.54
C VAL A 343 -21.46 5.03 2.33
N PRO A 344 -20.52 4.29 1.72
CA PRO A 344 -19.86 3.14 2.34
C PRO A 344 -18.64 3.54 3.21
N ALA A 345 -18.82 4.53 4.09
CA ALA A 345 -17.79 5.07 4.96
C ALA A 345 -17.48 4.19 6.19
N PHE A 346 -17.32 2.88 6.02
CA PHE A 346 -17.08 1.94 7.14
C PHE A 346 -15.89 2.34 8.03
N THR A 347 -14.85 2.91 7.44
CA THR A 347 -13.63 3.37 8.12
C THR A 347 -13.41 4.88 7.98
N GLY A 348 -14.49 5.64 7.77
CA GLY A 348 -14.45 7.08 7.47
C GLY A 348 -14.45 7.38 5.98
N LEU A 349 -14.39 8.68 5.66
CA LEU A 349 -14.30 9.18 4.28
C LEU A 349 -12.89 9.68 3.98
N GLY A 350 -12.32 9.19 2.87
CA GLY A 350 -11.06 9.67 2.30
C GLY A 350 -11.23 11.00 1.55
N ALA A 351 -10.41 11.21 0.51
CA ALA A 351 -10.48 12.43 -0.28
C ALA A 351 -11.84 12.60 -0.99
N PRO A 352 -12.35 13.84 -1.13
CA PRO A 352 -11.81 15.11 -0.64
C PRO A 352 -12.24 15.45 0.82
N HIS A 353 -13.04 14.60 1.46
CA HIS A 353 -13.68 14.89 2.74
C HIS A 353 -12.73 14.78 3.94
N TRP A 354 -11.89 13.75 3.98
CA TRP A 354 -10.98 13.44 5.10
C TRP A 354 -11.70 13.53 6.46
N ASN A 355 -12.83 12.83 6.56
CA ASN A 355 -13.63 12.76 7.77
C ASN A 355 -13.52 11.35 8.36
N PRO A 356 -12.63 11.14 9.36
CA PRO A 356 -12.43 9.83 9.96
C PRO A 356 -13.62 9.38 10.83
N ASN A 357 -14.51 10.30 11.20
CA ASN A 357 -15.66 10.03 12.05
C ASN A 357 -16.93 9.70 11.26
N ALA A 358 -16.91 9.88 9.93
CA ALA A 358 -17.99 9.42 9.06
C ALA A 358 -18.17 7.91 9.18
N ARG A 359 -19.41 7.43 9.10
CA ARG A 359 -19.76 6.01 9.15
C ARG A 359 -20.66 5.64 7.98
N ALA A 360 -20.65 4.36 7.64
CA ALA A 360 -21.48 3.84 6.57
C ALA A 360 -22.95 4.18 6.80
N THR A 361 -23.62 4.72 5.77
CA THR A 361 -24.99 5.22 5.86
C THR A 361 -25.77 4.84 4.62
N ILE A 362 -26.93 4.21 4.80
CA ILE A 362 -27.91 3.98 3.74
C ILE A 362 -29.11 4.89 4.02
N SER A 363 -29.51 5.68 3.04
CA SER A 363 -30.63 6.63 3.14
C SER A 363 -31.55 6.54 1.93
N GLY A 364 -32.75 7.14 2.02
CA GLY A 364 -33.72 7.16 0.92
C GLY A 364 -34.55 5.88 0.77
N LEU A 365 -34.60 5.03 1.80
CA LEU A 365 -35.40 3.80 1.79
C LEU A 365 -36.90 4.12 1.78
N SER A 366 -37.65 3.39 0.96
CA SER A 366 -39.12 3.38 0.92
C SER A 366 -39.65 1.94 1.00
N ARG A 367 -40.98 1.75 1.08
CA ARG A 367 -41.59 0.41 1.06
C ARG A 367 -41.32 -0.36 -0.25
N GLY A 368 -40.98 0.33 -1.33
CA GLY A 368 -40.65 -0.28 -2.63
C GLY A 368 -39.17 -0.63 -2.80
N THR A 369 -38.32 -0.28 -1.82
CA THR A 369 -36.89 -0.59 -1.89
C THR A 369 -36.64 -2.09 -1.81
N SER A 370 -35.71 -2.58 -2.62
CA SER A 370 -35.31 -3.99 -2.70
C SER A 370 -33.79 -4.13 -2.56
N ASP A 371 -33.32 -5.36 -2.40
CA ASP A 371 -31.90 -5.72 -2.45
C ASP A 371 -31.20 -5.23 -3.73
N ALA A 372 -31.89 -5.24 -4.87
CA ALA A 372 -31.41 -4.72 -6.14
C ALA A 372 -31.11 -3.21 -6.10
N HIS A 373 -31.89 -2.42 -5.36
CA HIS A 373 -31.65 -0.98 -5.18
C HIS A 373 -30.47 -0.70 -4.24
N ILE A 374 -30.19 -1.60 -3.27
CA ILE A 374 -28.99 -1.49 -2.41
C ILE A 374 -27.72 -1.89 -3.18
N ALA A 375 -27.85 -2.85 -4.09
CA ALA A 375 -26.75 -3.31 -4.94
C ALA A 375 -26.37 -2.31 -6.04
N ARG A 376 -27.34 -1.54 -6.53
CA ARG A 376 -27.18 -0.47 -7.52
C ARG A 376 -26.52 0.76 -6.90
#